data_AF-A0A6M9PVC1-F1
#
_entry.id   AF-A0A6M9PVC1-F1
#
_cell.length_a   1.000
_cell.length_b   1.000
_cell.length_c   1.000
_cell.angle_alpha   90.00
_cell.angle_beta   90.00
_cell.angle_gamma   90.00
#
_symmetry.space_group_name_H-M   'P 1'
#
loop_
_entity.id
_entity.type
_entity.pdbx_description
1 polymer ?
#
loop_
_entity_poly.entity_id
_entity_poly.type
_entity_poly.pdbx_seq_one_letter_code
_entity_poly.pdbx_strand_id
1 'polypeptide(L)'
;MKQLATLLICLGLFGKYALAQQALNFESSPYNFQNSINNFQNSPNNFNNSPNNFNNSANNFNATNGVYNNEGNRIGYEVTAPSGVTNVFDNQGNRIGYSPSKR
;
A
#
# COMPACT_ATOMS: atom_id res chain seq x y z
N MET A 1 10.35 -29.64 -45.97
CA MET A 1 10.47 -30.11 -44.57
C MET A 1 11.27 -29.16 -43.69
N LYS A 2 12.50 -28.75 -44.07
CA LYS A 2 13.33 -27.83 -43.26
C LYS A 2 12.69 -26.45 -43.00
N GLN A 3 12.01 -25.86 -43.98
CA GLN A 3 11.38 -24.54 -43.81
C GLN A 3 10.10 -24.55 -42.97
N LEU A 4 9.40 -25.70 -42.92
CA LEU A 4 8.22 -25.88 -42.06
C LEU A 4 8.63 -25.92 -40.58
N ALA A 5 9.76 -26.57 -40.28
CA ALA A 5 10.33 -26.63 -38.94
C ALA A 5 10.79 -25.23 -38.45
N THR A 6 11.39 -24.42 -39.33
CA THR A 6 11.81 -23.05 -38.98
C THR A 6 10.62 -22.14 -38.67
N LEU A 7 9.51 -22.25 -39.41
CA LEU A 7 8.30 -21.46 -39.17
C LEU A 7 7.64 -21.81 -37.82
N LEU A 8 7.61 -23.10 -37.46
CA LEU A 8 7.10 -23.59 -36.17
C LEU A 8 7.96 -23.12 -34.98
N ILE A 9 9.28 -23.03 -35.15
CA ILE A 9 10.20 -22.53 -34.12
C ILE A 9 10.00 -21.02 -33.91
N CYS A 10 9.81 -20.24 -34.98
CA CYS A 10 9.56 -18.80 -34.88
C CYS A 10 8.22 -18.48 -34.17
N LEU A 11 7.16 -19.28 -34.39
CA LEU A 11 5.87 -19.12 -33.74
C LEU A 11 5.91 -19.43 -32.23
N GLY A 12 6.81 -20.32 -31.78
CA GLY A 12 6.97 -20.67 -30.37
C GLY A 12 7.68 -19.60 -29.52
N LEU A 13 8.40 -18.66 -30.14
CA LEU A 13 9.24 -17.67 -29.45
C LEU A 13 8.50 -16.39 -29.03
N PHE A 14 7.26 -16.17 -29.47
CA PHE A 14 6.47 -14.99 -29.10
C PHE A 14 5.57 -15.21 -27.88
N GLY A 15 5.49 -16.44 -27.37
CA GLY A 15 4.40 -16.85 -26.51
C GLY A 15 4.65 -16.77 -25.01
N LYS A 16 5.49 -15.87 -24.45
CA LYS A 16 5.59 -15.70 -22.98
C LYS A 16 5.99 -14.29 -22.52
N TYR A 17 5.25 -13.27 -22.93
CA TYR A 17 5.18 -12.03 -22.14
C TYR A 17 3.94 -12.11 -21.26
N ALA A 18 4.07 -12.79 -20.11
CA ALA A 18 3.11 -12.61 -19.05
C ALA A 18 3.29 -11.18 -18.54
N LEU A 19 2.50 -10.24 -19.08
CA LEU A 19 2.31 -8.96 -18.44
C LEU A 19 1.69 -9.29 -17.09
N ALA A 20 2.49 -9.19 -16.03
CA ALA A 20 1.96 -9.10 -14.68
C ALA A 20 1.13 -7.82 -14.66
N GLN A 21 -0.14 -7.93 -15.03
CA GLN A 21 -1.10 -6.86 -14.92
C GLN A 21 -1.27 -6.64 -13.41
N GLN A 22 -0.43 -5.78 -12.81
CA GLN A 22 -0.95 -4.99 -11.71
C GLN A 22 -2.22 -4.39 -12.28
N ALA A 23 -3.37 -4.86 -11.80
CA ALA A 23 -4.63 -4.24 -12.13
C ALA A 23 -4.49 -2.79 -11.66
N LEU A 24 -4.18 -1.88 -12.58
CA LEU A 24 -4.19 -0.45 -12.36
C LEU A 24 -5.65 -0.02 -12.22
N ASN A 25 -6.31 -0.53 -11.17
CA ASN A 25 -7.65 -0.11 -10.82
C ASN A 25 -7.52 1.26 -10.15
N PHE A 26 -8.12 2.26 -10.76
CA PHE A 26 -8.16 3.61 -10.21
C PHE A 26 -8.74 3.61 -8.79
N GLU A 27 -9.73 2.78 -8.50
CA GLU A 27 -10.37 2.68 -7.18
C GLU A 27 -9.39 2.26 -6.07
N SER A 28 -8.37 1.47 -6.39
CA SER A 28 -7.33 1.06 -5.43
C SER A 28 -6.05 1.91 -5.54
N SER A 29 -6.01 2.87 -6.45
CA SER A 29 -4.82 3.67 -6.76
C SER A 29 -4.60 4.80 -5.75
N PRO A 30 -3.34 5.22 -5.49
CA PRO A 30 -3.07 6.37 -4.62
C PRO A 30 -3.50 7.70 -5.27
N TYR A 31 -3.73 7.69 -6.58
CA TYR A 31 -4.22 8.85 -7.33
C TYR A 31 -5.72 9.05 -7.19
N ASN A 32 -6.47 8.06 -6.70
CA ASN A 32 -7.85 8.29 -6.29
C ASN A 32 -7.86 9.10 -4.99
N PHE A 33 -8.60 10.22 -4.98
CA PHE A 33 -8.65 11.14 -3.85
C PHE A 33 -9.07 10.47 -2.54
N GLN A 34 -9.93 9.45 -2.59
CA GLN A 34 -10.32 8.69 -1.39
C GLN A 34 -9.13 7.99 -0.72
N ASN A 35 -8.16 7.51 -1.51
CA ASN A 35 -6.95 6.82 -1.04
C ASN A 35 -5.75 7.75 -0.85
N SER A 36 -5.79 8.93 -1.48
CA SER A 36 -4.68 9.87 -1.51
C SER A 36 -4.34 10.42 -0.12
N ILE A 37 -3.05 10.67 0.13
CA ILE A 37 -2.58 11.37 1.32
C ILE A 37 -3.06 12.84 1.37
N ASN A 38 -3.38 13.41 0.22
CA ASN A 38 -3.88 14.79 0.11
C ASN A 38 -5.33 14.92 0.61
N ASN A 39 -6.05 13.81 0.77
CA ASN A 39 -7.31 13.82 1.49
C ASN A 39 -7.03 13.97 3.00
N PHE A 40 -7.61 14.99 3.62
CA PHE A 40 -7.39 15.30 5.04
C PHE A 40 -7.67 14.10 5.96
N GLN A 41 -8.60 13.21 5.62
CA GLN A 41 -8.87 11.99 6.41
C GLN A 41 -7.69 11.00 6.44
N ASN A 42 -6.82 11.02 5.41
CA ASN A 42 -5.62 10.18 5.30
C ASN A 42 -4.32 10.94 5.61
N SER A 43 -4.40 12.26 5.75
CA SER A 43 -3.26 13.14 5.94
C SER A 43 -2.73 13.04 7.37
N PRO A 44 -1.41 13.12 7.60
CA PRO A 44 -0.85 13.20 8.95
C PRO A 44 -1.17 14.51 9.67
N ASN A 45 -1.66 15.54 8.96
CA ASN A 45 -2.16 16.77 9.56
C ASN A 45 -3.49 16.59 10.30
N ASN A 46 -4.18 15.47 10.09
CA ASN A 46 -5.33 15.10 10.90
C ASN A 46 -4.84 14.50 12.22
N PHE A 47 -5.30 15.04 13.36
CA PHE A 47 -4.87 14.58 14.67
C PHE A 47 -5.07 13.08 14.90
N ASN A 48 -6.12 12.48 14.34
CA ASN A 48 -6.35 11.03 14.45
C ASN A 48 -5.24 10.19 13.79
N ASN A 49 -4.57 10.74 12.79
CA ASN A 49 -3.44 10.14 12.08
C ASN A 49 -2.08 10.54 12.66
N SER A 50 -2.05 11.53 13.56
CA SER A 50 -0.81 12.12 14.06
C SER A 50 -0.11 11.22 15.08
N PRO A 51 1.24 11.20 15.14
CA PRO A 51 1.97 10.49 16.18
C PRO A 51 1.79 11.13 17.57
N ASN A 52 1.32 12.39 17.61
CA ASN A 52 1.01 13.10 18.84
C ASN A 52 -0.32 12.65 19.47
N ASN A 53 -1.15 11.90 18.74
CA ASN A 53 -2.27 11.21 19.34
C ASN A 53 -1.74 10.07 20.21
N PHE A 54 -2.11 10.07 21.50
CA PHE A 54 -1.61 9.09 22.45
C PHE A 54 -1.86 7.64 22.03
N ASN A 55 -2.96 7.37 21.32
CA ASN A 55 -3.25 6.03 20.80
C ASN A 55 -2.28 5.57 19.70
N ASN A 56 -1.65 6.51 19.00
CA ASN A 56 -0.67 6.25 17.94
C ASN A 56 0.78 6.34 18.43
N SER A 57 1.00 6.79 19.66
CA SER A 57 2.33 7.11 20.17
C SER A 57 3.13 5.85 20.47
N ALA A 58 4.41 5.85 20.11
CA ALA A 58 5.36 4.80 20.52
C ALA A 58 5.56 4.74 22.04
N ASN A 59 5.23 5.81 22.77
CA ASN A 59 5.32 5.86 24.23
C ASN A 59 4.09 5.27 24.93
N ASN A 60 3.03 4.93 24.18
CA ASN A 60 1.87 4.26 24.72
C ASN A 60 2.05 2.74 24.58
N PHE A 61 2.49 2.08 25.66
CA PHE A 61 2.68 0.64 25.69
C PHE A 61 1.39 -0.18 25.52
N ASN A 62 0.22 0.46 25.63
CA ASN A 62 -1.08 -0.16 25.37
C ASN A 62 -1.62 0.13 23.97
N ALA A 63 -0.85 0.81 23.11
CA ALA A 63 -1.26 1.09 21.74
C ALA A 63 -1.42 -0.24 20.96
N THR A 64 -2.60 -0.43 20.38
CA THR A 64 -2.95 -1.69 19.66
C THR A 64 -2.69 -1.61 18.16
N ASN A 65 -2.21 -0.47 17.66
CA ASN A 65 -2.05 -0.19 16.23
C ASN A 65 -0.59 -0.05 15.80
N GLY A 66 0.37 -0.49 16.61
CA GLY A 66 1.79 -0.45 16.26
C GLY A 66 2.12 -1.39 15.09
N VAL A 67 3.02 -0.94 14.21
CA VAL A 67 3.65 -1.76 13.17
C VAL A 67 5.08 -2.06 13.59
N TYR A 68 5.48 -3.33 13.51
CA TYR A 68 6.76 -3.83 13.98
C TYR A 68 7.52 -4.53 12.87
N ASN A 69 8.84 -4.41 12.89
CA ASN A 69 9.70 -5.19 12.01
C ASN A 69 9.89 -6.63 12.56
N ASN A 70 10.64 -7.46 11.82
CA ASN A 70 10.88 -8.86 12.19
C ASN A 70 11.72 -9.03 13.46
N GLU A 71 12.36 -7.97 13.96
CA GLU A 71 13.13 -7.96 15.20
C GLU A 71 12.28 -7.52 16.41
N GLY A 72 11.01 -7.16 16.19
CA GLY A 72 10.12 -6.65 17.23
C GLY A 72 10.27 -5.15 17.51
N ASN A 73 11.05 -4.42 16.71
CA ASN A 73 11.17 -2.97 16.83
C ASN A 73 9.95 -2.28 16.19
N ARG A 74 9.33 -1.34 16.90
CA ARG A 74 8.22 -0.55 16.35
C ARG A 74 8.73 0.39 15.28
N ILE A 75 8.23 0.24 14.06
CA ILE A 75 8.59 1.09 12.91
C ILE A 75 7.50 2.09 12.55
N GLY A 76 6.29 1.95 13.09
CA GLY A 76 5.18 2.82 12.74
C GLY A 76 3.88 2.46 13.43
N TYR A 77 2.78 2.92 12.85
CA TYR A 77 1.42 2.62 13.30
C TYR A 77 0.40 2.73 12.18
N GLU A 78 -0.74 2.06 12.36
CA GLU A 78 -1.85 2.07 11.42
C GLU A 78 -3.04 2.89 11.94
N VAL A 79 -3.72 3.59 11.04
CA VAL A 79 -4.97 4.29 11.35
C VAL A 79 -5.96 4.12 10.21
N THR A 80 -7.13 3.59 10.52
CA THR A 80 -8.23 3.46 9.55
C THR A 80 -9.09 4.72 9.54
N ALA A 81 -9.15 5.39 8.39
CA ALA A 81 -10.00 6.54 8.16
C ALA A 81 -11.50 6.12 8.13
N PRO A 82 -12.44 7.04 8.38
CA PRO A 82 -13.88 6.77 8.26
C PRO A 82 -14.31 6.25 6.88
N SER A 83 -13.54 6.57 5.83
CA SER A 83 -13.74 6.07 4.46
C SER A 83 -13.38 4.59 4.28
N GLY A 84 -12.81 3.94 5.31
CA GLY A 84 -12.31 2.56 5.31
C GLY A 84 -10.87 2.41 4.83
N VAL A 85 -10.21 3.49 4.39
CA VAL A 85 -8.79 3.44 4.00
C VAL A 85 -7.93 3.29 5.24
N THR A 86 -7.10 2.26 5.28
CA THR A 86 -6.12 2.08 6.36
C THR A 86 -4.81 2.73 5.94
N ASN A 87 -4.34 3.68 6.74
CA ASN A 87 -3.09 4.39 6.52
C ASN A 87 -2.01 3.79 7.42
N VAL A 88 -0.80 3.66 6.89
CA VAL A 88 0.38 3.23 7.67
C VAL A 88 1.34 4.41 7.73
N PHE A 89 1.67 4.85 8.94
CA PHE A 89 2.61 5.92 9.21
C PHE A 89 3.86 5.38 9.89
N ASP A 90 5.01 6.01 9.64
CA ASP A 90 6.18 5.81 10.50
C ASP A 90 5.98 6.47 11.87
N ASN A 91 6.92 6.28 12.81
CA ASN A 91 6.83 6.87 14.15
C ASN A 91 6.90 8.42 14.15
N GLN A 92 7.31 9.05 13.04
CA GLN A 92 7.37 10.49 12.85
C GLN A 92 6.09 11.07 12.22
N GLY A 93 5.14 10.21 11.84
CA GLY A 93 3.89 10.60 11.21
C GLY A 93 3.97 10.76 9.70
N ASN A 94 5.03 10.32 9.03
CA ASN A 94 5.04 10.27 7.56
C ASN A 94 4.29 9.03 7.09
N ARG A 95 3.38 9.18 6.13
CA ARG A 95 2.66 8.03 5.57
C ARG A 95 3.60 7.21 4.69
N ILE A 96 3.81 5.95 5.04
CA ILE A 96 4.70 5.01 4.35
C ILE A 96 3.92 3.94 3.56
N GLY A 97 2.61 3.82 3.79
CA GLY A 97 1.77 2.86 3.10
C GLY A 97 0.29 3.11 3.33
N TYR A 98 -0.54 2.37 2.60
CA TYR A 98 -1.99 2.33 2.82
C TYR A 98 -2.64 1.11 2.18
N SER A 99 -3.85 0.79 2.65
CA SER A 99 -4.76 -0.15 2.01
C SER A 99 -6.07 0.57 1.66
N PRO A 100 -6.53 0.52 0.40
CA PRO A 100 -7.86 1.01 0.00
C PRO A 100 -8.99 0.35 0.80
N SER A 101 -10.15 1.01 0.86
CA SER A 101 -11.33 0.52 1.57
C SER A 101 -12.04 -0.66 0.86
N LYS A 102 -11.82 -0.83 -0.44
CA LYS A 102 -12.37 -1.91 -1.27
C LYS A 102 -11.25 -2.50 -2.12
N ARG A 103 -11.19 -3.84 -2.18
CA ARG A 103 -10.28 -4.61 -3.03
C ARG A 103 -10.97 -4.99 -4.34
#